data_AF-A0A7S2T624-F1
#
_entry.id   AF-A0A7S2T624-F1
#
_cell.length_a   1.000
_cell.length_b   1.000
_cell.length_c   1.000
_cell.angle_alpha   90.00
_cell.angle_beta   90.00
_cell.angle_gamma   90.00
#
_symmetry.space_group_name_H-M   'P 1'
#
loop_
_entity.id
_entity.type
_entity.pdbx_description
1 polymer ?
#
loop_
_entity_poly.entity_id
_entity_poly.type
_entity_poly.pdbx_seq_one_letter_code
_entity_poly.pdbx_strand_id
1 'polypeptide(L)'
;APNSYQPVNTLYCVKATYSLEDGATTPQRIRVNNQARTGSVTGPSRGGLPGNNDAFLQAIVRGNNKGELAVGPRFLPDFLKGPYWIVHYDSDAGEAIITGGAPTQTGENGLCKGARGSFFNPNGNGEGLWVFTRE
;
A
#
# COMPACT_ATOMS: atom_id res chain seq x y z
N ALA A 1 -10.28 -10.65 7.26
CA ALA A 1 -11.06 -10.58 6.00
C ALA A 1 -10.09 -10.24 4.87
N PRO A 2 -10.28 -10.76 3.65
CA PRO A 2 -9.53 -10.30 2.49
C PRO A 2 -9.77 -8.81 2.27
N ASN A 3 -8.73 -8.06 1.89
CA ASN A 3 -8.90 -6.65 1.55
C ASN A 3 -9.57 -6.51 0.16
N SER A 4 -10.31 -5.44 -0.06
CA SER A 4 -11.05 -5.17 -1.30
C SER A 4 -10.16 -4.73 -2.47
N TYR A 5 -8.95 -4.23 -2.21
CA TYR A 5 -8.01 -3.77 -3.25
C TYR A 5 -7.24 -4.91 -3.93
N GLN A 6 -7.04 -6.03 -3.24
CA GLN A 6 -6.25 -7.15 -3.69
C GLN A 6 -7.01 -8.47 -3.45
N PRO A 7 -7.71 -8.97 -4.48
CA PRO A 7 -8.42 -10.24 -4.40
C PRO A 7 -7.51 -11.41 -3.98
N VAL A 8 -8.07 -12.38 -3.27
CA VAL A 8 -7.31 -13.54 -2.75
C VAL A 8 -6.58 -14.29 -3.88
N ASN A 9 -7.19 -14.40 -5.06
CA ASN A 9 -6.61 -15.10 -6.19
C ASN A 9 -5.40 -14.38 -6.82
N THR A 10 -4.97 -13.22 -6.30
CA THR A 10 -3.77 -12.49 -6.73
C THR A 10 -2.67 -12.42 -5.66
N LEU A 11 -2.82 -13.12 -4.53
CA LEU A 11 -1.86 -13.09 -3.41
C LEU A 11 -0.71 -14.11 -3.53
N TYR A 12 -0.50 -14.73 -4.69
CA TYR A 12 0.48 -15.82 -4.83
C TYR A 12 1.94 -15.35 -4.84
N CYS A 13 2.22 -14.25 -5.56
CA CYS A 13 3.54 -13.60 -5.54
C CYS A 13 3.29 -12.11 -5.76
N VAL A 14 3.57 -11.33 -4.73
CA VAL A 14 3.29 -9.89 -4.68
C VAL A 14 4.62 -9.16 -4.61
N LYS A 15 4.78 -8.12 -5.44
CA LYS A 15 5.96 -7.26 -5.43
C LYS A 15 5.51 -5.81 -5.44
N ALA A 16 6.23 -4.97 -4.73
CA ALA A 16 6.05 -3.53 -4.76
C ALA A 16 7.41 -2.88 -4.98
N THR A 17 7.48 -1.94 -5.93
CA THR A 17 8.67 -1.12 -6.14
C THR A 17 8.34 0.34 -5.91
N TYR A 18 9.27 1.02 -5.24
CA TYR A 18 9.14 2.41 -4.80
C TYR A 18 10.31 3.21 -5.36
N SER A 19 10.04 4.31 -6.04
CA SER A 19 11.07 5.24 -6.49
C SER A 19 10.67 6.68 -6.18
N LEU A 20 11.59 7.45 -5.61
CA LEU A 20 11.39 8.88 -5.41
C LEU A 20 11.16 9.55 -6.77
N GLU A 21 10.15 10.42 -6.84
CA GLU A 21 9.97 11.27 -8.01
C GLU A 21 11.00 12.40 -7.98
N ASP A 22 11.61 12.69 -9.13
CA ASP A 22 12.63 13.73 -9.27
C ASP A 22 12.08 15.14 -9.00
N GLY A 23 12.97 16.02 -8.53
CA GLY A 23 12.65 17.41 -8.18
C GLY A 23 12.21 17.50 -6.72
N ALA A 24 13.00 18.22 -5.91
CA ALA A 24 12.73 18.44 -4.49
C ALA A 24 11.36 19.12 -4.30
N THR A 25 10.31 18.30 -4.14
CA THR A 25 8.94 18.75 -3.93
C THR A 25 8.53 18.40 -2.52
N THR A 26 7.92 19.37 -1.83
CA THR A 26 7.26 19.16 -0.54
C THR A 26 5.76 19.28 -0.79
N PRO A 27 4.95 18.23 -0.52
CA PRO A 27 5.35 16.93 0.04
C PRO A 27 6.11 16.05 -0.95
N GLN A 28 7.01 15.19 -0.44
CA GLN A 28 7.72 14.21 -1.24
C GLN A 28 6.73 13.26 -1.93
N ARG A 29 7.00 12.95 -3.19
CA ARG A 29 6.20 12.03 -4.01
C ARG A 29 7.03 10.82 -4.38
N ILE A 30 6.41 9.66 -4.29
CA ILE A 30 7.01 8.35 -4.55
C ILE A 30 6.16 7.68 -5.62
N ARG A 31 6.78 7.24 -6.70
CA ARG A 31 6.15 6.35 -7.66
C ARG A 31 6.07 4.97 -7.05
N VAL A 32 4.87 4.38 -7.08
CA VAL A 32 4.59 3.05 -6.55
C VAL A 32 4.13 2.16 -7.69
N ASN A 33 4.78 1.01 -7.82
CA ASN A 33 4.41 -0.01 -8.78
C ASN A 33 4.18 -1.33 -8.06
N ASN A 34 2.92 -1.77 -8.04
CA ASN A 34 2.52 -3.04 -7.45
C ASN A 34 2.32 -4.08 -8.55
N GLN A 35 2.81 -5.28 -8.29
CA GLN A 35 2.69 -6.44 -9.16
C GLN A 35 2.18 -7.64 -8.36
N ALA A 36 1.40 -8.48 -9.01
CA ALA A 36 0.82 -9.67 -8.43
C ALA A 36 0.76 -10.82 -9.44
N ARG A 37 0.86 -12.07 -8.99
CA ARG A 37 0.60 -13.27 -9.80
C ARG A 37 -0.80 -13.82 -9.52
N THR A 38 -1.53 -14.18 -10.57
CA THR A 38 -2.91 -14.68 -10.45
C THR A 38 -2.98 -16.21 -10.52
N GLY A 39 -3.71 -16.84 -9.61
CA GLY A 39 -4.00 -18.28 -9.61
C GLY A 39 -2.87 -19.22 -9.17
N SER A 40 -1.61 -18.82 -9.33
CA SER A 40 -0.43 -19.55 -8.83
C SER A 40 0.80 -18.64 -8.74
N VAL A 41 1.89 -19.10 -8.12
CA VAL A 41 3.18 -18.38 -8.06
C VAL A 41 3.83 -18.16 -9.44
N THR A 42 3.50 -19.01 -10.42
CA THR A 42 3.96 -18.93 -11.82
C THR A 42 2.89 -18.40 -12.78
N GLY A 43 1.73 -18.00 -12.26
CA GLY A 43 0.60 -17.56 -13.07
C GLY A 43 0.84 -16.25 -13.82
N PRO A 44 -0.15 -15.75 -14.58
CA PRO A 44 -0.02 -14.47 -15.27
C PRO A 44 0.22 -13.32 -14.28
N SER A 45 1.07 -12.38 -14.69
CA SER A 45 1.37 -11.16 -13.93
C SER A 45 0.27 -10.11 -14.16
N ARG A 46 -0.10 -9.41 -13.09
CA ARG A 46 -1.01 -8.26 -13.08
C ARG A 46 -0.30 -7.08 -12.41
N GLY A 47 -0.58 -5.87 -12.88
CA GLY A 47 0.08 -4.66 -12.39
C GLY A 47 1.46 -4.44 -13.00
N GLY A 48 1.98 -3.22 -12.89
CA GLY A 48 3.32 -2.82 -13.33
C GLY A 48 3.65 -2.85 -14.82
N LEU A 49 2.66 -2.95 -15.71
CA LEU A 49 2.85 -2.85 -17.16
C LEU A 49 2.37 -1.49 -17.70
N PRO A 50 3.07 -0.87 -18.67
CA PRO A 50 2.58 0.30 -19.38
C PRO A 50 1.18 0.06 -19.95
N GLY A 51 0.22 0.94 -19.65
CA GLY A 51 -1.18 0.80 -20.11
C GLY A 51 -2.11 0.00 -19.19
N ASN A 52 -1.60 -0.54 -18.07
CA ASN A 52 -2.47 -1.11 -17.02
C ASN A 52 -2.77 -0.04 -15.95
N ASN A 53 -4.04 0.17 -15.62
CA ASN A 53 -4.49 1.14 -14.61
C ASN A 53 -3.94 0.83 -13.20
N ASP A 54 -3.50 -0.42 -12.96
CA ASP A 54 -2.86 -0.87 -11.71
C ASP A 54 -1.36 -0.53 -11.64
N ALA A 55 -0.74 -0.04 -12.74
CA ALA A 55 0.72 0.03 -12.87
C ALA A 55 1.38 1.32 -12.39
N PHE A 56 0.63 2.39 -12.12
CA PHE A 56 1.23 3.70 -11.78
C PHE A 56 0.46 4.40 -10.67
N LEU A 57 0.69 3.92 -9.45
CA LEU A 57 0.27 4.61 -8.24
C LEU A 57 1.32 5.68 -7.89
N GLN A 58 0.86 6.69 -7.18
CA GLN A 58 1.71 7.68 -6.53
C GLN A 58 1.38 7.67 -5.05
N ALA A 59 2.43 7.57 -4.24
CA ALA A 59 2.37 7.82 -2.82
C ALA A 59 2.88 9.24 -2.54
N ILE A 60 2.24 9.90 -1.59
CA ILE A 60 2.60 11.23 -1.11
C ILE A 60 2.94 11.08 0.36
N VAL A 61 4.14 11.50 0.75
CA VAL A 61 4.55 11.49 2.15
C VAL A 61 3.71 12.52 2.91
N ARG A 62 3.04 12.06 3.96
CA ARG A 62 2.24 12.88 4.86
C ARG A 62 2.86 12.90 6.25
N GLY A 63 2.56 13.97 6.97
CA GLY A 63 3.04 14.17 8.33
C GLY A 63 4.55 14.43 8.41
N ASN A 64 4.99 14.89 9.57
CA ASN A 64 6.38 15.21 9.85
C ASN A 64 7.11 13.97 10.41
N ASN A 65 7.25 12.89 9.62
CA ASN A 65 8.09 11.69 9.92
C ASN A 65 7.39 10.42 10.50
N LYS A 66 6.12 10.13 10.20
CA LYS A 66 5.41 8.95 10.78
C LYS A 66 5.12 7.79 9.82
N GLY A 67 5.81 7.71 8.68
CA GLY A 67 5.57 6.63 7.70
C GLY A 67 4.17 6.66 7.06
N GLU A 68 3.47 7.79 7.16
CA GLU A 68 2.13 8.00 6.63
C GLU A 68 2.20 8.39 5.16
N LEU A 69 1.43 7.70 4.32
CA LEU A 69 1.36 7.94 2.90
C LEU A 69 -0.09 8.09 2.44
N ALA A 70 -0.33 8.98 1.48
CA ALA A 70 -1.56 8.98 0.68
C ALA A 70 -1.26 8.36 -0.69
N VAL A 71 -1.85 7.19 -0.97
CA VAL A 71 -1.56 6.35 -2.14
C VAL A 71 -2.77 6.26 -3.06
N GLY A 72 -2.55 6.46 -4.35
CA GLY A 72 -3.58 6.25 -5.36
C GLY A 72 -3.11 6.63 -6.76
N PRO A 73 -3.99 6.53 -7.77
CA PRO A 73 -3.67 6.94 -9.14
C PRO A 73 -3.23 8.41 -9.21
N ARG A 74 -2.30 8.72 -10.11
CA ARG A 74 -1.74 10.09 -10.26
C ARG A 74 -2.79 11.16 -10.56
N PHE A 75 -3.81 10.84 -11.35
CA PHE A 75 -4.88 11.78 -11.72
C PHE A 75 -5.85 12.09 -10.58
N LEU A 76 -5.85 11.28 -9.52
CA LEU A 76 -6.77 11.43 -8.41
C LEU A 76 -6.31 12.60 -7.50
N PRO A 77 -7.20 13.54 -7.13
CA PRO A 77 -6.90 14.56 -6.15
C PRO A 77 -6.34 13.98 -4.85
N ASP A 78 -5.36 14.66 -4.29
CA ASP A 78 -4.52 14.20 -3.19
C ASP A 78 -5.28 13.83 -1.90
N PHE A 79 -6.47 14.41 -1.67
CA PHE A 79 -7.34 14.14 -0.51
C PHE A 79 -8.26 12.93 -0.70
N LEU A 80 -8.36 12.39 -1.92
CA LEU A 80 -9.14 11.18 -2.24
C LEU A 80 -8.28 9.92 -2.26
N LYS A 81 -6.95 10.07 -2.20
CA LYS A 81 -6.00 8.95 -2.13
C LYS A 81 -6.12 8.22 -0.78
N GLY A 82 -5.96 6.90 -0.81
CA GLY A 82 -6.11 6.05 0.38
C GLY A 82 -4.90 6.10 1.31
N PRO A 83 -5.07 5.91 2.62
CA PRO A 83 -3.96 5.96 3.56
C PRO A 83 -3.18 4.64 3.54
N TYR A 84 -1.86 4.74 3.59
CA TYR A 84 -0.94 3.64 3.82
C TYR A 84 -0.02 4.05 4.97
N TRP A 85 0.35 3.09 5.81
CA TRP A 85 1.22 3.34 6.97
C TRP A 85 2.33 2.31 7.02
N ILE A 86 3.57 2.79 7.03
CA ILE A 86 4.74 1.96 7.31
C ILE A 86 4.82 1.81 8.83
N VAL A 87 4.54 0.62 9.34
CA VAL A 87 4.55 0.31 10.78
C VAL A 87 5.83 -0.37 11.24
N HIS A 88 6.56 -0.97 10.31
CA HIS A 88 7.91 -1.48 10.52
C HIS A 88 8.72 -1.31 9.23
N TYR A 89 9.99 -0.94 9.38
CA TYR A 89 10.96 -0.88 8.30
C TYR A 89 12.35 -1.11 8.88
N ASP A 90 13.06 -2.09 8.33
CA ASP A 90 14.47 -2.33 8.62
C ASP A 90 15.21 -2.41 7.28
N SER A 91 16.11 -1.45 7.05
CA SER A 91 16.87 -1.38 5.81
C SER A 91 17.93 -2.48 5.69
N ASP A 92 18.44 -2.97 6.81
CA ASP A 92 19.56 -3.89 6.88
C ASP A 92 19.05 -5.33 6.82
N ALA A 93 17.97 -5.64 7.55
CA ALA A 93 17.24 -6.89 7.41
C ALA A 93 16.43 -6.96 6.10
N GLY A 94 16.14 -5.82 5.48
CA GLY A 94 15.38 -5.74 4.23
C GLY A 94 13.89 -6.01 4.40
N GLU A 95 13.36 -5.77 5.60
CA GLU A 95 11.98 -6.07 5.97
C GLU A 95 11.12 -4.81 6.03
N ALA A 96 9.85 -4.93 5.66
CA ALA A 96 8.88 -3.86 5.85
C ALA A 96 7.49 -4.43 6.12
N ILE A 97 6.75 -3.77 7.02
CA ILE A 97 5.34 -4.05 7.27
C ILE A 97 4.54 -2.78 7.01
N ILE A 98 3.54 -2.92 6.15
CA ILE A 98 2.67 -1.83 5.72
C ILE A 98 1.21 -2.20 6.01
N THR A 99 0.47 -1.25 6.55
CA THR A 99 -0.97 -1.35 6.76
C THR A 99 -1.69 -0.35 5.87
N GLY A 100 -2.91 -0.69 5.42
CA GLY A 100 -3.79 0.28 4.79
C GLY A 100 -4.29 1.30 5.82
N GLY A 101 -3.49 2.30 6.17
CA GLY A 101 -3.85 3.28 7.20
C GLY A 101 -3.38 2.92 8.61
N ALA A 102 -3.50 3.88 9.52
CA ALA A 102 -3.06 3.72 10.90
C ALA A 102 -3.85 2.59 11.60
N PRO A 103 -3.17 1.69 12.34
CA PRO A 103 -3.83 0.63 13.10
C PRO A 103 -4.48 1.21 14.36
N THR A 104 -5.64 1.84 14.21
CA THR A 104 -6.34 2.57 15.29
C THR A 104 -7.38 1.73 16.03
N GLN A 105 -7.69 0.53 15.53
CA GLN A 105 -8.64 -0.37 16.19
C GLN A 105 -7.94 -1.21 17.25
N THR A 106 -8.54 -1.30 18.44
CA THR A 106 -8.07 -2.19 19.50
C THR A 106 -8.29 -3.65 19.07
N GLY A 107 -7.21 -4.41 19.10
CA GLY A 107 -7.19 -5.86 18.94
C GLY A 107 -7.24 -6.58 20.29
N GLU A 108 -6.88 -7.86 20.29
CA GLU A 108 -6.81 -8.67 21.51
C GLU A 108 -5.45 -8.51 22.19
N ASN A 109 -5.41 -8.69 23.51
CA ASN A 109 -4.16 -8.65 24.31
C ASN A 109 -3.35 -7.35 24.17
N GLY A 110 -4.03 -6.21 23.97
CA GLY A 110 -3.39 -4.90 23.80
C GLY A 110 -2.76 -4.66 22.42
N LEU A 111 -2.98 -5.57 21.45
CA LEU A 111 -2.55 -5.39 20.07
C LEU A 111 -3.52 -4.49 19.30
N CYS A 112 -3.14 -4.06 18.09
CA CYS A 112 -3.99 -3.27 17.20
C CYS A 112 -4.43 -4.06 15.96
N LYS A 113 -5.57 -3.67 15.39
CA LYS A 113 -6.10 -4.14 14.10
C LYS A 113 -6.12 -2.97 13.11
N GLY A 114 -6.03 -3.26 11.81
CA GLY A 114 -6.15 -2.25 10.74
C GLY A 114 -7.49 -1.48 10.82
N ALA A 115 -7.64 -0.37 10.10
CA ALA A 115 -8.84 0.45 10.15
C ALA A 115 -10.09 -0.26 9.56
N ARG A 116 -11.30 0.22 9.92
CA ARG A 116 -12.58 -0.28 9.39
C ARG A 116 -13.07 0.64 8.28
N GLY A 117 -13.84 0.11 7.33
CA GLY A 117 -14.63 0.92 6.41
C GLY A 117 -15.53 1.94 7.12
N SER A 118 -15.72 3.10 6.52
CA SER A 118 -16.57 4.20 7.01
C SER A 118 -17.86 4.29 6.19
N PHE A 119 -18.83 5.09 6.63
CA PHE A 119 -20.09 5.29 5.89
C PHE A 119 -19.87 5.82 4.46
N PHE A 120 -18.87 6.69 4.27
CA PHE A 120 -18.49 7.25 2.97
C PHE A 120 -17.52 6.35 2.20
N ASN A 121 -17.04 5.27 2.82
CA ASN A 121 -16.17 4.29 2.21
C ASN A 121 -16.36 2.92 2.88
N PRO A 122 -17.45 2.20 2.56
CA PRO A 122 -17.86 0.99 3.29
C PRO A 122 -16.87 -0.17 3.18
N ASN A 123 -16.01 -0.15 2.16
CA ASN A 123 -14.90 -1.09 2.01
C ASN A 123 -13.60 -0.58 2.65
N GLY A 124 -13.56 0.69 3.06
CA GLY A 124 -12.46 1.33 3.77
C GLY A 124 -11.17 1.46 2.96
N ASN A 125 -10.74 2.69 2.70
CA ASN A 125 -9.32 2.94 2.49
C ASN A 125 -8.67 2.79 3.89
N GLY A 126 -8.38 1.55 4.28
CA GLY A 126 -8.19 1.21 5.71
C GLY A 126 -7.73 -0.22 5.99
N GLU A 127 -7.58 -1.02 4.94
CA GLU A 127 -7.49 -2.47 5.02
C GLU A 127 -6.26 -2.98 4.30
N GLY A 128 -5.89 -4.22 4.63
CA GLY A 128 -4.70 -4.84 4.11
C GLY A 128 -3.51 -4.70 5.05
N LEU A 129 -2.76 -5.78 5.10
CA LEU A 129 -1.47 -5.92 5.76
C LEU A 129 -0.56 -6.54 4.72
N TRP A 130 0.55 -5.88 4.44
CA TRP A 130 1.57 -6.38 3.53
C TRP A 130 2.87 -6.49 4.31
N VAL A 131 3.46 -7.68 4.24
CA VAL A 131 4.78 -7.96 4.77
C VAL A 131 5.69 -8.18 3.57
N PHE A 132 6.74 -7.38 3.46
CA PHE A 132 7.70 -7.45 2.38
C PHE A 132 9.08 -7.77 2.92
N THR A 133 9.82 -8.54 2.13
CA THR A 133 11.25 -8.79 2.28
C THR A 133 11.96 -8.47 0.97
N ARG A 134 13.27 -8.20 1.02
CA ARG A 134 14.14 -8.08 -0.15
C ARG A 134 14.61 -9.43 -0.70
N GLU A 135 14.43 -10.51 0.06
CA GLU A 135 14.80 -11.89 -0.33
C GLU A 135 13.73 -12.57 -1.22
#